data_AF-A0A7R9ZHL1-F1
#
_entry.id   AF-A0A7R9ZHL1-F1
#
_cell.length_a   1.000
_cell.length_b   1.000
_cell.length_c   1.000
_cell.angle_alpha   90.00
_cell.angle_beta   90.00
_cell.angle_gamma   90.00
#
_symmetry.space_group_name_H-M   'P 1'
#
loop_
_entity.id
_entity.type
_entity.pdbx_description
1 polymer ?
#
loop_
_entity_poly.entity_id
_entity_poly.type
_entity_poly.pdbx_seq_one_letter_code
_entity_poly.pdbx_strand_id
1 'polypeptide(L)'
;ITKRDNDVLCGFEDFSFHPGNSWHASLVAQKRASYFLATKDVKNDICASIVASITRRAGLFLQRAPSYSAGHPGKIWWLKLSEERAKEFTTCALEREMTKEYTAC
;
A
#
# COMPACT_ATOMS: atom_id res chain seq x y z
N ILE A 1 14.59 0.31 8.35
CA ILE A 1 13.33 0.19 9.11
C ILE A 1 13.03 -1.29 9.31
N THR A 2 12.65 -1.70 10.52
CA THR A 2 12.13 -3.05 10.78
C THR A 2 10.61 -3.04 10.56
N LYS A 3 10.08 -4.01 9.79
CA LYS A 3 8.64 -4.10 9.56
C LYS A 3 7.89 -4.46 10.85
N ARG A 4 6.70 -3.89 11.03
CA ARG A 4 5.78 -4.14 12.14
C ARG A 4 4.44 -4.61 11.58
N ASP A 5 3.61 -5.23 12.40
CA ASP A 5 2.33 -5.81 11.95
C ASP A 5 1.38 -4.80 11.30
N ASN A 6 1.43 -3.54 11.72
CA ASN A 6 0.60 -2.47 11.16
C ASN A 6 1.17 -1.84 9.87
N ASP A 7 2.36 -2.23 9.44
CA ASP A 7 2.99 -1.70 8.23
C ASP A 7 2.42 -2.38 6.97
N VAL A 8 2.22 -1.59 5.92
CA VAL A 8 1.79 -2.04 4.59
C VAL A 8 3.02 -2.25 3.73
N LEU A 9 3.27 -3.50 3.34
CA LEU A 9 4.39 -3.90 2.50
C LEU A 9 3.98 -3.80 1.03
N CYS A 10 4.52 -2.79 0.34
CA CYS A 10 4.15 -2.40 -1.01
C CYS A 10 5.01 -3.12 -2.06
N GLY A 11 4.40 -3.55 -3.16
CA GLY A 11 5.09 -4.00 -4.38
C GLY A 11 5.47 -5.48 -4.44
N PHE A 12 4.94 -6.35 -3.57
CA PHE A 12 5.23 -7.79 -3.57
C PHE A 12 4.01 -8.62 -3.18
N GLU A 13 3.67 -9.62 -4.00
CA GLU A 13 2.52 -10.52 -3.79
C GLU A 13 2.71 -11.45 -2.58
N ASP A 14 3.95 -11.82 -2.28
CA ASP A 14 4.33 -12.70 -1.17
C ASP A 14 4.00 -12.15 0.22
N PHE A 15 3.64 -10.85 0.33
CA PHE A 15 3.25 -10.21 1.59
C PHE A 15 1.76 -9.91 1.68
N SER A 16 0.92 -10.48 0.82
CA SER A 16 -0.54 -10.36 0.87
C SER A 16 -1.12 -10.79 2.23
N PHE A 17 -0.53 -11.81 2.87
CA PHE A 17 -0.91 -12.30 4.20
C PHE A 17 -0.43 -11.43 5.37
N HIS A 18 0.35 -10.38 5.10
CA HIS A 18 0.81 -9.49 6.15
C HIS A 18 -0.37 -8.75 6.81
N PRO A 19 -0.46 -8.67 8.15
CA PRO A 19 -1.63 -8.07 8.81
C PRO A 19 -1.93 -6.64 8.34
N GLY A 20 -0.89 -5.83 8.11
CA GLY A 20 -1.05 -4.48 7.56
C GLY A 20 -1.60 -4.46 6.13
N ASN A 21 -1.20 -5.41 5.28
CA ASN A 21 -1.73 -5.55 3.92
C ASN A 21 -3.18 -6.03 3.94
N SER A 22 -3.53 -6.98 4.82
CA SER A 22 -4.92 -7.43 5.00
C SER A 22 -5.82 -6.30 5.50
N TRP A 23 -5.34 -5.49 6.45
CA TRP A 23 -6.08 -4.31 6.92
C TRP A 23 -6.24 -3.25 5.83
N HIS A 24 -5.17 -2.95 5.09
CA HIS A 24 -5.24 -2.05 3.93
C HIS A 24 -6.24 -2.56 2.88
N ALA A 25 -6.22 -3.86 2.54
CA ALA A 25 -7.16 -4.47 1.62
C ALA A 25 -8.62 -4.34 2.10
N SER A 26 -8.87 -4.50 3.40
CA SER A 26 -10.20 -4.27 3.98
C SER A 26 -10.67 -2.82 3.81
N LEU A 27 -9.78 -1.83 4.05
CA LEU A 27 -10.11 -0.42 3.84
C LEU A 27 -10.39 -0.11 2.38
N VAL A 28 -9.59 -0.66 1.46
CA VAL A 28 -9.79 -0.54 0.00
C VAL A 28 -11.17 -1.10 -0.37
N ALA A 29 -11.50 -2.32 0.06
CA ALA A 29 -12.79 -2.95 -0.22
C ALA A 29 -13.98 -2.11 0.30
N GLN A 30 -13.88 -1.57 1.52
CA GLN A 30 -14.93 -0.74 2.12
C GLN A 30 -15.15 0.59 1.37
N LYS A 31 -14.09 1.20 0.83
CA LYS A 31 -14.14 2.52 0.17
C LYS A 31 -14.31 2.43 -1.34
N ARG A 32 -14.17 1.25 -1.92
CA ARG A 32 -14.18 1.00 -3.36
C ARG A 32 -15.43 1.54 -4.06
N ALA A 33 -16.61 1.20 -3.57
CA ALA A 33 -17.87 1.64 -4.18
C ALA A 33 -17.97 3.18 -4.22
N SER A 34 -17.62 3.84 -3.11
CA SER A 34 -17.58 5.30 -3.05
C SER A 34 -16.52 5.89 -3.99
N TYR A 35 -15.36 5.25 -4.14
CA TYR A 35 -14.29 5.70 -5.04
C TYR A 35 -14.73 5.68 -6.50
N PHE A 36 -15.43 4.64 -6.96
CA PHE A 36 -15.87 4.55 -8.35
C PHE A 36 -16.95 5.57 -8.72
N LEU A 37 -17.79 5.96 -7.77
CA LEU A 37 -18.84 6.97 -7.96
C LEU A 37 -18.34 8.40 -7.76
N ALA A 38 -17.13 8.58 -7.23
CA ALA A 38 -16.57 9.86 -6.85
C ALA A 38 -15.98 10.65 -8.02
N THR A 39 -16.00 11.98 -7.89
CA THR A 39 -15.21 12.89 -8.73
C THR A 39 -13.73 12.76 -8.42
N LYS A 40 -12.86 13.32 -9.28
CA LYS A 40 -11.41 13.26 -9.12
C LYS A 40 -10.92 13.79 -7.77
N ASP A 41 -11.48 14.90 -7.31
CA ASP A 41 -11.08 15.50 -6.02
C ASP A 41 -11.47 14.59 -4.85
N VAL A 42 -12.68 14.03 -4.88
CA VAL A 42 -13.17 13.11 -3.84
C VAL A 42 -12.39 11.78 -3.86
N LYS A 43 -11.94 11.32 -5.03
CA LYS A 43 -11.05 10.15 -5.15
C LYS A 43 -9.74 10.36 -4.39
N ASN A 44 -9.13 11.54 -4.50
CA ASN A 44 -7.91 11.87 -3.76
C ASN A 44 -8.17 11.88 -2.25
N ASP A 45 -9.30 12.42 -1.80
CA ASP A 45 -9.68 12.42 -0.38
C ASP A 45 -9.91 11.01 0.17
N ILE A 46 -10.51 10.13 -0.64
CA ILE A 46 -10.69 8.71 -0.29
C ILE A 46 -9.33 8.04 -0.11
N CYS A 47 -8.39 8.23 -1.04
CA CYS A 47 -7.03 7.68 -0.91
C CYS A 47 -6.31 8.23 0.33
N ALA A 48 -6.40 9.55 0.57
CA ALA A 48 -5.82 10.18 1.75
C ALA A 48 -6.41 9.63 3.05
N SER A 49 -7.72 9.38 3.09
CA SER A 49 -8.42 8.79 4.25
C SER A 49 -7.94 7.38 4.59
N ILE A 50 -7.69 6.54 3.57
CA ILE A 50 -7.14 5.19 3.76
C ILE A 50 -5.72 5.27 4.31
N VAL A 51 -4.84 6.08 3.70
CA VAL A 51 -3.46 6.27 4.15
C VAL A 51 -3.42 6.77 5.60
N ALA A 52 -4.23 7.79 5.92
CA ALA A 52 -4.34 8.32 7.28
C ALA A 52 -4.82 7.26 8.29
N SER A 53 -5.71 6.36 7.88
CA SER A 53 -6.21 5.28 8.75
C SER A 53 -5.11 4.26 9.11
N ILE A 54 -4.19 3.98 8.20
CA ILE A 54 -2.99 3.15 8.46
C ILE A 54 -2.04 3.90 9.40
N THR A 55 -1.73 5.16 9.09
CA THR A 55 -0.80 5.98 9.88
C THR A 55 -1.29 6.21 11.31
N ARG A 56 -2.60 6.39 11.51
CA ARG A 56 -3.21 6.52 12.85
C ARG A 56 -3.01 5.29 13.73
N ARG A 57 -2.81 4.10 13.15
CA ARG A 57 -2.45 2.86 13.87
C ARG A 57 -0.92 2.69 13.99
N ALA A 58 -0.18 3.79 13.84
CA ALA A 58 1.27 3.83 13.76
C ALA A 58 1.88 2.98 12.62
N GLY A 59 1.08 2.62 11.60
CA GLY A 59 1.54 1.87 10.44
C GLY A 59 2.23 2.75 9.39
N LEU A 60 3.18 2.16 8.66
CA LEU A 60 3.89 2.79 7.55
C LEU A 60 3.65 2.04 6.25
N PHE A 61 3.68 2.75 5.12
CA PHE A 61 3.82 2.13 3.81
C PHE A 61 5.31 1.92 3.54
N LEU A 62 5.71 0.67 3.36
CA LEU A 62 7.09 0.25 3.22
C LEU A 62 7.31 -0.41 1.86
N GLN A 63 8.37 -0.03 1.18
CA GLN A 63 8.86 -0.69 -0.02
C GLN A 63 10.19 -1.35 0.26
N ARG A 64 10.42 -2.53 -0.32
CA ARG A 64 11.71 -3.21 -0.23
C ARG A 64 12.76 -2.38 -0.94
N ALA A 65 13.89 -2.12 -0.27
CA ALA A 65 15.04 -1.47 -0.89
C ALA A 65 15.62 -2.36 -1.99
N PRO A 66 16.16 -1.79 -3.08
CA PRO A 66 16.89 -2.55 -4.08
C PRO A 66 18.07 -3.31 -3.45
N SER A 67 18.30 -4.55 -3.89
CA SER A 67 19.38 -5.41 -3.37
C SER A 67 20.77 -4.80 -3.52
N TYR A 68 20.97 -3.90 -4.48
CA TYR A 68 22.26 -3.26 -4.78
C TYR A 68 22.58 -2.08 -3.85
N SER A 69 21.57 -1.56 -3.12
CA SER A 69 21.68 -0.35 -2.30
C SER A 69 22.10 -0.62 -0.86
N ALA A 70 22.17 -1.89 -0.45
CA ALA A 70 22.61 -2.28 0.88
C ALA A 70 23.82 -3.19 0.70
N GLY A 71 25.00 -2.76 1.14
CA GLY A 71 26.25 -3.55 1.15
C GLY A 71 26.23 -4.78 2.05
N HIS A 72 25.09 -5.46 2.15
CA HIS A 72 24.79 -6.63 2.97
C HIS A 72 23.95 -7.61 2.14
N PRO A 73 24.60 -8.44 1.28
CA PRO A 73 23.91 -9.51 0.58
C PRO A 73 23.12 -10.39 1.57
N GLY A 74 21.85 -10.66 1.24
CA GLY A 74 20.97 -11.52 2.05
C GLY A 74 20.08 -10.81 3.09
N LYS A 75 20.24 -9.50 3.33
CA LYS A 75 19.32 -8.75 4.22
C LYS A 75 18.27 -7.95 3.43
N ILE A 76 17.01 -8.13 3.80
CA ILE A 76 15.90 -7.30 3.28
C ILE A 76 15.85 -6.01 4.11
N TRP A 77 15.90 -4.87 3.42
CA TRP A 77 15.75 -3.55 4.03
C TRP A 77 14.46 -2.91 3.54
N TRP A 78 13.78 -2.21 4.43
CA TRP A 78 12.53 -1.51 4.14
C TRP A 78 12.74 -0.01 4.15
N LEU A 79 12.27 0.65 3.08
CA LEU A 79 12.21 2.08 2.92
C LEU A 79 10.77 2.54 3.14
N LYS A 80 10.59 3.61 3.91
CA LYS A 80 9.29 4.25 4.06
C LYS A 80 8.95 4.99 2.76
N LEU A 81 7.74 4.77 2.25
CA LEU A 81 7.20 5.55 1.16
C LEU A 81 6.79 6.95 1.64
N SER A 82 6.91 7.93 0.75
CA SER A 82 6.30 9.25 0.98
C SER A 82 4.77 9.13 0.99
N GLU A 83 4.10 10.14 1.52
CA GLU A 83 2.64 10.14 1.56
C GLU A 83 2.03 10.12 0.15
N GLU A 84 2.65 10.83 -0.80
CA GLU A 84 2.25 10.84 -2.21
C GLU A 84 2.33 9.44 -2.82
N ARG A 85 3.45 8.73 -2.59
CA ARG A 85 3.62 7.35 -3.06
C ARG A 85 2.67 6.37 -2.38
N ALA A 86 2.34 6.57 -1.10
CA ALA A 86 1.33 5.78 -0.41
C ALA A 86 -0.08 6.00 -1.00
N LYS A 87 -0.42 7.24 -1.36
CA LYS A 87 -1.66 7.58 -2.05
C LYS A 87 -1.72 6.95 -3.44
N GLU A 88 -0.65 7.06 -4.24
CA GLU A 88 -0.55 6.40 -5.55
C GLU A 88 -0.75 4.88 -5.44
N PHE A 89 -0.09 4.24 -4.48
CA PHE A 89 -0.27 2.81 -4.22
C PHE A 89 -1.73 2.46 -3.89
N THR A 90 -2.37 3.28 -3.05
CA THR A 90 -3.78 3.14 -2.68
C THR A 90 -4.72 3.33 -3.87
N THR A 91 -4.45 4.33 -4.72
CA THR A 91 -5.17 4.57 -5.98
C THR A 91 -5.11 3.35 -6.88
N CYS A 92 -3.91 2.80 -7.12
CA CYS A 92 -3.78 1.58 -7.92
C CYS A 92 -4.55 0.40 -7.32
N ALA A 93 -4.56 0.25 -5.98
CA ALA A 93 -5.32 -0.82 -5.33
C ALA A 93 -6.85 -0.64 -5.50
N LEU A 94 -7.35 0.60 -5.39
CA LEU A 94 -8.76 0.93 -5.61
C LEU A 94 -9.17 0.70 -7.07
N GLU A 95 -8.28 0.88 -8.03
CA GLU A 95 -8.58 0.74 -9.47
C GLU A 95 -8.51 -0.71 -9.98
N ARG A 96 -7.69 -1.58 -9.39
CA ARG A 96 -7.28 -2.88 -9.99
C ARG A 96 -8.27 -4.06 -9.97
N GLU A 97 -9.33 -4.07 -9.18
CA GLU A 97 -10.23 -5.23 -9.04
C GLU A 97 -11.44 -5.15 -9.99
N MET A 98 -11.17 -5.42 -11.28
CA MET A 98 -12.14 -6.02 -12.23
C MET A 98 -11.53 -7.14 -13.09
N THR A 99 -10.25 -7.48 -12.94
CA THR A 99 -9.64 -8.61 -13.66
C THR A 99 -8.66 -9.35 -12.74
N LYS A 100 -8.91 -10.65 -12.58
CA LYS A 100 -7.86 -11.63 -12.32
C LYS A 100 -6.74 -11.43 -13.35
N GLU A 101 -5.51 -11.73 -12.97
CA GLU A 101 -4.24 -11.58 -13.72
C GLU A 101 -3.54 -10.24 -13.51
N TYR A 102 -2.36 -10.29 -12.87
CA TYR A 102 -1.35 -9.25 -13.03
C TYR A 102 0.04 -9.87 -13.16
N THR A 103 0.57 -9.78 -14.37
CA THR A 103 2.01 -9.70 -14.64
C THR A 103 2.46 -8.24 -14.54
N ALA A 104 3.67 -8.10 -13.99
CA ALA A 104 4.57 -6.94 -13.92
C ALA A 104 4.23 -5.67 -14.73
N CYS A 105 4.34 -4.52 -14.06
CA CYS A 105 4.86 -3.29 -14.65
C CYS A 105 5.96 -2.74 -13.73
#